data_AF-A0A358DZF6-F1
#
_entry.id   AF-A0A358DZF6-F1
#
_cell.length_a   1.000
_cell.length_b   1.000
_cell.length_c   1.000
_cell.angle_alpha   90.00
_cell.angle_beta   90.00
_cell.angle_gamma   90.00
#
_symmetry.space_group_name_H-M   'P 1'
#
loop_
_entity.id
_entity.type
_entity.pdbx_description
1 polymer ?
#
loop_
_entity_poly.entity_id
_entity_poly.type
_entity_poly.pdbx_seq_one_letter_code
_entity_poly.pdbx_strand_id
1 'polypeptide(L)'
;MRQLLKYTHQNKAEVKRRRLTLFFISYVGSSIMAILAIENLMVGNNLLAFLLGLWSCAIFFNAIFSHLYSGSDVHYYIAGVLVIFMSLSIVYTGGYKNTGLYFIFPLLFIQIIIVGYKAAIAYVTVTMGLIVYGLYNQWLLQANYDDEDVTRFLISAFCFICVAFIGEFFWNQSRKEMYRDTLENMRQANTDPLTKLPNRRFLEAVYFARATEDPADYFPLSVVILDIDHFKVINDTYG
;
A
#
# COMPACT_ATOMS: atom_id res chain seq x y z
N MET A 1 16.44 21.78 -6.21
CA MET A 1 17.16 20.49 -6.08
C MET A 1 16.44 19.48 -5.17
N ARG A 2 16.21 19.77 -3.88
CA ARG A 2 15.58 18.82 -2.92
C ARG A 2 14.21 18.29 -3.37
N GLN A 3 13.35 19.15 -3.93
CA GLN A 3 12.04 18.75 -4.47
C GLN A 3 12.15 17.90 -5.75
N LEU A 4 13.08 18.23 -6.66
CA LEU A 4 13.33 17.45 -7.87
C LEU A 4 13.79 16.03 -7.51
N LEU A 5 14.80 15.87 -6.64
CA LEU A 5 15.30 14.56 -6.21
C LEU A 5 14.23 13.73 -5.48
N LYS A 6 13.38 14.39 -4.68
CA LYS A 6 12.28 13.78 -3.93
C LYS A 6 11.21 13.17 -4.84
N TYR A 7 10.81 13.86 -5.90
CA TYR A 7 9.72 13.43 -6.77
C TYR A 7 10.06 12.18 -7.61
N THR A 8 11.30 12.07 -8.12
CA THR A 8 11.65 11.03 -9.11
C THR A 8 11.77 9.62 -8.54
N HIS A 9 12.30 9.47 -7.32
CA HIS A 9 12.58 8.15 -6.73
C HIS A 9 11.49 7.64 -5.78
N GLN A 10 10.85 8.54 -5.03
CA GLN A 10 9.94 8.17 -3.95
C GLN A 10 8.64 7.54 -4.48
N ASN A 11 8.06 8.12 -5.54
CA ASN A 11 6.82 7.61 -6.11
C ASN A 11 7.00 6.24 -6.78
N LYS A 12 8.12 6.01 -7.49
CA LYS A 12 8.26 4.80 -8.32
C LYS A 12 8.37 3.52 -7.49
N ALA A 13 9.16 3.51 -6.40
CA ALA A 13 9.36 2.30 -5.60
C ALA A 13 8.14 1.96 -4.72
N GLU A 14 7.51 2.95 -4.09
CA GLU A 14 6.35 2.73 -3.24
C GLU A 14 5.12 2.31 -4.07
N VAL A 15 4.86 2.98 -5.18
CA VAL A 15 3.77 2.61 -6.11
C VAL A 15 3.99 1.21 -6.65
N LYS A 16 5.24 0.86 -7.04
CA LYS A 16 5.56 -0.50 -7.50
C LYS A 16 5.28 -1.55 -6.41
N ARG A 17 5.70 -1.31 -5.17
CA ARG A 17 5.45 -2.24 -4.06
C ARG A 17 3.95 -2.43 -3.82
N ARG A 18 3.20 -1.34 -3.64
CA ARG A 18 1.75 -1.40 -3.38
C ARG A 18 1.01 -2.12 -4.49
N ARG A 19 1.38 -1.86 -5.75
CA ARG A 19 0.79 -2.51 -6.91
C ARG A 19 1.07 -4.02 -6.94
N LEU A 20 2.31 -4.43 -6.70
CA LEU A 20 2.66 -5.86 -6.60
C LEU A 20 1.90 -6.55 -5.46
N THR A 21 1.80 -5.89 -4.31
CA THR A 21 1.06 -6.44 -3.16
C THR A 21 -0.43 -6.60 -3.48
N LEU A 22 -1.07 -5.60 -4.10
CA LEU A 22 -2.46 -5.69 -4.55
C LEU A 22 -2.65 -6.88 -5.51
N PHE A 23 -1.81 -7.01 -6.53
CA PHE A 23 -1.93 -8.11 -7.50
C PHE A 23 -1.72 -9.48 -6.87
N PHE A 24 -0.69 -9.62 -6.03
CA PHE A 24 -0.43 -10.89 -5.35
C PHE A 24 -1.63 -11.32 -4.48
N ILE A 25 -2.14 -10.41 -3.65
CA ILE A 25 -3.29 -10.68 -2.78
C ILE A 25 -4.55 -10.95 -3.60
N SER A 26 -4.82 -10.14 -4.64
CA SER A 26 -6.01 -10.31 -5.47
C SER A 26 -6.01 -11.64 -6.20
N TYR A 27 -4.92 -12.03 -6.84
CA TYR A 27 -4.88 -13.30 -7.58
C TYR A 27 -4.93 -14.50 -6.65
N VAL A 28 -4.06 -14.57 -5.64
CA VAL A 28 -4.04 -15.69 -4.69
C VAL A 28 -5.36 -15.78 -3.93
N GLY A 29 -5.88 -14.66 -3.42
CA GLY A 29 -7.16 -14.59 -2.72
C GLY A 29 -8.34 -14.99 -3.60
N SER A 30 -8.42 -14.48 -4.83
CA SER A 30 -9.49 -14.85 -5.79
C SER A 30 -9.48 -16.34 -6.12
N SER A 31 -8.29 -16.94 -6.31
CA SER A 31 -8.16 -18.36 -6.60
C SER A 31 -8.60 -19.22 -5.41
N ILE A 32 -8.14 -18.89 -4.19
CA ILE A 32 -8.54 -19.60 -2.98
C ILE A 32 -10.07 -19.51 -2.78
N MET A 33 -10.65 -18.32 -2.92
CA MET A 33 -12.11 -18.15 -2.79
C MET A 33 -12.89 -18.90 -3.86
N ALA A 34 -12.40 -18.95 -5.12
CA ALA A 34 -13.05 -19.68 -6.19
C ALA A 34 -13.06 -21.20 -5.91
N ILE A 35 -11.95 -21.74 -5.38
CA ILE A 35 -11.86 -23.14 -4.96
C ILE A 35 -12.86 -23.42 -3.82
N LEU A 36 -12.84 -22.59 -2.78
CA LEU A 36 -13.77 -22.73 -1.65
C LEU A 36 -15.23 -22.59 -2.07
N ALA A 37 -15.53 -21.75 -3.07
CA ALA A 37 -16.87 -21.63 -3.62
C ALA A 37 -17.33 -22.95 -4.28
N ILE A 38 -16.46 -23.58 -5.07
CA ILE A 38 -16.74 -24.88 -5.70
C ILE A 38 -16.95 -25.97 -4.65
N GLU A 39 -16.10 -26.02 -3.62
CA GLU A 39 -16.27 -26.99 -2.52
C GLU A 39 -17.61 -26.81 -1.81
N ASN A 40 -18.02 -25.57 -1.53
CA ASN A 40 -19.29 -25.30 -0.85
C ASN A 40 -20.52 -25.58 -1.75
N LEU A 41 -20.40 -25.51 -3.08
CA LEU A 41 -21.44 -26.02 -4.00
C LEU A 41 -21.60 -27.53 -3.85
N MET A 42 -20.50 -28.28 -3.75
CA MET A 42 -20.55 -29.75 -3.61
C MET A 42 -21.18 -30.18 -2.28
N VAL A 43 -20.99 -29.41 -1.21
CA VAL A 43 -21.61 -29.67 0.10
C VAL A 43 -23.04 -29.12 0.20
N GLY A 44 -23.53 -28.42 -0.83
CA GLY A 44 -24.90 -27.88 -0.89
C GLY A 44 -25.10 -26.53 -0.15
N ASN A 45 -24.03 -25.88 0.29
CA ASN A 45 -24.10 -24.54 0.91
C ASN A 45 -24.09 -23.44 -0.16
N ASN A 46 -25.21 -23.32 -0.87
CA ASN A 46 -25.35 -22.48 -2.06
C ASN A 46 -25.10 -20.98 -1.80
N LEU A 47 -25.53 -20.47 -0.63
CA LEU A 47 -25.35 -19.05 -0.31
C LEU A 47 -23.88 -18.71 -0.11
N LEU A 48 -23.16 -19.49 0.71
CA LEU A 48 -21.74 -19.28 0.96
C LEU A 48 -20.94 -19.41 -0.34
N ALA A 49 -21.24 -20.43 -1.15
CA ALA A 49 -20.62 -20.60 -2.45
C ALA A 49 -20.83 -19.39 -3.37
N PHE A 50 -22.06 -18.88 -3.46
CA PHE A 50 -22.38 -17.71 -4.27
C PHE A 50 -21.61 -16.47 -3.79
N LEU A 51 -21.59 -16.19 -2.48
CA LEU A 51 -20.89 -15.03 -1.93
C LEU A 51 -19.37 -15.12 -2.13
N LEU A 52 -18.77 -16.31 -1.94
CA LEU A 52 -17.34 -16.51 -2.22
C LEU A 52 -17.01 -16.31 -3.71
N GLY A 53 -17.86 -16.82 -4.61
CA GLY A 53 -17.72 -16.61 -6.04
C GLY A 53 -17.87 -15.13 -6.43
N LEU A 54 -18.86 -14.44 -5.86
CA LEU A 54 -19.10 -13.01 -6.07
C LEU A 54 -17.88 -12.17 -5.66
N TRP A 55 -17.34 -12.39 -4.46
CA TRP A 55 -16.18 -11.66 -3.97
C TRP A 55 -14.89 -12.01 -4.72
N SER A 56 -14.72 -13.27 -5.14
CA SER A 56 -13.62 -13.69 -6.03
C SER A 56 -13.65 -12.91 -7.34
N CYS A 57 -14.81 -12.85 -8.01
CA CYS A 57 -14.99 -12.09 -9.25
C CYS A 57 -14.78 -10.59 -9.04
N ALA A 58 -15.31 -10.00 -7.96
CA ALA A 58 -15.17 -8.57 -7.67
C ALA A 58 -13.70 -8.17 -7.43
N ILE A 59 -12.95 -8.97 -6.66
CA ILE A 59 -11.53 -8.73 -6.39
C ILE A 59 -10.68 -8.90 -7.66
N PHE A 60 -10.98 -9.92 -8.47
CA PHE A 60 -10.30 -10.14 -9.74
C PHE A 60 -10.57 -9.00 -10.73
N PHE A 61 -11.82 -8.54 -10.83
CA PHE A 61 -12.19 -7.39 -11.65
C PHE A 61 -11.48 -6.10 -11.19
N ASN A 62 -11.39 -5.85 -9.87
CA ASN A 62 -10.63 -4.71 -9.35
C ASN A 62 -9.14 -4.79 -9.71
N ALA A 63 -8.56 -6.00 -9.73
CA ALA A 63 -7.17 -6.19 -10.17
C ALA A 63 -6.99 -5.89 -11.67
N ILE A 64 -7.91 -6.34 -12.53
CA ILE A 64 -7.90 -6.01 -13.97
C ILE A 64 -8.08 -4.50 -14.16
N PHE A 65 -9.04 -3.90 -13.47
CA PHE A 65 -9.28 -2.47 -13.51
C PHE A 65 -8.03 -1.67 -13.11
N SER A 66 -7.28 -2.15 -12.11
CA SER A 66 -6.00 -1.57 -11.70
C SER A 66 -4.88 -1.70 -12.76
N HIS A 67 -4.90 -2.71 -13.63
CA HIS A 67 -3.97 -2.77 -14.78
C HIS A 67 -4.31 -1.70 -15.83
N LEU A 68 -5.60 -1.52 -16.11
CA LEU A 68 -6.09 -0.58 -17.12
C LEU A 68 -5.90 0.89 -16.68
N TYR A 69 -6.13 1.21 -15.40
CA TYR A 69 -6.11 2.58 -14.87
C TYR A 69 -4.97 2.80 -13.87
N SER A 70 -3.75 2.43 -14.25
CA SER A 70 -2.63 2.35 -13.31
C SER A 70 -2.16 3.69 -12.70
N GLY A 71 -2.69 4.84 -13.15
CA GLY A 71 -2.33 6.18 -12.67
C GLY A 71 -3.06 6.65 -11.40
N SER A 72 -3.99 5.85 -10.84
CA SER A 72 -4.81 6.26 -9.69
C SER A 72 -4.69 5.31 -8.50
N ASP A 73 -4.72 5.85 -7.29
CA ASP A 73 -4.72 5.08 -6.03
C ASP A 73 -6.10 4.53 -5.64
N VAL A 74 -7.15 4.86 -6.41
CA VAL A 74 -8.56 4.49 -6.12
C VAL A 74 -8.73 2.97 -5.94
N HIS A 75 -8.00 2.16 -6.71
CA HIS A 75 -8.03 0.69 -6.67
C HIS A 75 -7.74 0.11 -5.29
N TYR A 76 -6.86 0.75 -4.51
CA TYR A 76 -6.49 0.29 -3.17
C TYR A 76 -7.63 0.53 -2.17
N TYR A 77 -8.33 1.67 -2.29
CA TYR A 77 -9.50 1.98 -1.46
C TYR A 77 -10.70 1.11 -1.83
N ILE A 78 -10.95 0.89 -3.13
CA ILE A 78 -11.96 -0.07 -3.59
C ILE A 78 -11.69 -1.46 -3.02
N ALA A 79 -10.44 -1.95 -3.11
CA ALA A 79 -10.06 -3.23 -2.52
C ALA A 79 -10.35 -3.27 -1.01
N GLY A 80 -10.03 -2.21 -0.28
CA GLY A 80 -10.38 -2.09 1.14
C GLY A 80 -11.87 -2.25 1.40
N VAL A 81 -12.72 -1.59 0.60
CA VAL A 81 -14.19 -1.65 0.73
C VAL A 81 -14.70 -3.04 0.41
N LEU A 82 -14.21 -3.68 -0.66
CA LEU A 82 -14.55 -5.06 -1.01
C LEU A 82 -14.23 -6.01 0.14
N VAL A 83 -13.08 -5.83 0.82
CA VAL A 83 -12.70 -6.64 1.98
C VAL A 83 -13.63 -6.41 3.18
N ILE A 84 -14.18 -5.21 3.38
CA ILE A 84 -15.21 -4.98 4.42
C ILE A 84 -16.43 -5.87 4.14
N PHE A 85 -17.01 -5.77 2.95
CA PHE A 85 -18.22 -6.53 2.61
C PHE A 85 -17.97 -8.05 2.56
N MET A 86 -16.80 -8.47 2.11
CA MET A 86 -16.37 -9.87 2.17
C MET A 86 -16.29 -10.36 3.62
N SER A 87 -15.68 -9.59 4.52
CA SER A 87 -15.58 -9.93 5.94
C SER A 87 -16.97 -10.07 6.58
N LEU A 88 -17.88 -9.14 6.28
CA LEU A 88 -19.26 -9.20 6.76
C LEU A 88 -20.03 -10.40 6.20
N SER A 89 -19.81 -10.75 4.93
CA SER A 89 -20.44 -11.92 4.30
C SER A 89 -20.02 -13.23 4.95
N ILE A 90 -18.73 -13.35 5.29
CA ILE A 90 -18.20 -14.53 6.00
C ILE A 90 -18.76 -14.61 7.42
N VAL A 91 -18.82 -13.48 8.13
CA VAL A 91 -19.40 -13.43 9.49
C VAL A 91 -20.90 -13.75 9.45
N TYR A 92 -21.63 -13.20 8.49
CA TYR A 92 -23.06 -13.45 8.31
C TYR A 92 -23.37 -14.92 8.05
N THR A 93 -22.61 -15.57 7.16
CA THR A 93 -22.84 -16.96 6.75
C THR A 93 -22.28 -17.99 7.72
N GLY A 94 -21.28 -17.64 8.54
CA GLY A 94 -20.59 -18.61 9.38
C GLY A 94 -19.43 -19.31 8.69
N GLY A 95 -19.24 -19.14 7.39
CA GLY A 95 -18.37 -20.03 6.64
C GLY A 95 -18.81 -21.50 6.75
N TYR A 96 -17.89 -22.44 6.53
CA TYR A 96 -18.20 -23.86 6.69
C TYR A 96 -18.26 -24.21 8.19
N LYS A 97 -19.42 -24.70 8.67
CA LYS A 97 -19.63 -25.08 10.08
C LYS A 97 -19.31 -23.97 11.09
N ASN A 98 -19.73 -22.72 10.85
CA ASN A 98 -19.52 -21.58 11.75
C ASN A 98 -18.03 -21.23 12.04
N THR A 99 -17.10 -21.67 11.19
CA THR A 99 -15.65 -21.37 11.32
C THR A 99 -15.21 -20.07 10.64
N GLY A 100 -16.15 -19.26 10.16
CA GLY A 100 -15.90 -18.04 9.37
C GLY A 100 -15.03 -17.00 10.09
N LEU A 101 -15.09 -16.93 11.43
CA LEU A 101 -14.32 -16.00 12.24
C LEU A 101 -12.80 -16.13 12.04
N TYR A 102 -12.29 -17.34 11.78
CA TYR A 102 -10.86 -17.56 11.54
C TYR A 102 -10.36 -16.93 10.24
N PHE A 103 -11.23 -16.73 9.25
CA PHE A 103 -10.87 -16.10 7.98
C PHE A 103 -10.82 -14.58 8.06
N ILE A 104 -11.26 -13.97 9.16
CA ILE A 104 -11.22 -12.51 9.33
C ILE A 104 -9.80 -12.01 9.59
N PHE A 105 -8.93 -12.77 10.25
CA PHE A 105 -7.54 -12.37 10.51
C PHE A 105 -6.74 -11.98 9.25
N PRO A 106 -6.65 -12.84 8.21
CA PRO A 106 -5.94 -12.45 6.99
C PRO A 106 -6.62 -11.27 6.28
N LEU A 107 -7.95 -11.13 6.35
CA LEU A 107 -8.67 -10.00 5.75
C LEU A 107 -8.37 -8.68 6.44
N LEU A 108 -8.33 -8.66 7.77
CA LEU A 108 -7.89 -7.48 8.55
C LEU A 108 -6.46 -7.10 8.19
N PHE A 109 -5.56 -8.08 8.05
CA PHE A 109 -4.18 -7.82 7.67
C PHE A 109 -4.06 -7.22 6.28
N ILE A 110 -4.85 -7.73 5.33
CA ILE A 110 -4.91 -7.22 3.96
C ILE A 110 -5.36 -5.74 3.95
N GLN A 111 -6.36 -5.36 4.74
CA GLN A 111 -6.80 -3.96 4.85
C GLN A 111 -5.68 -3.05 5.35
N ILE A 112 -4.87 -3.51 6.31
CA ILE A 112 -3.75 -2.74 6.87
C ILE A 112 -2.69 -2.48 5.80
N ILE A 113 -2.35 -3.49 5.00
CA ILE A 113 -1.28 -3.41 4.02
C ILE A 113 -1.68 -2.64 2.76
N ILE A 114 -2.90 -2.85 2.24
CA ILE A 114 -3.31 -2.34 0.91
C ILE A 114 -3.61 -0.84 0.96
N VAL A 115 -4.43 -0.38 1.91
CA VAL A 115 -4.98 0.98 1.91
C VAL A 115 -3.98 2.00 2.49
N GLY A 116 -2.96 1.51 3.20
CA GLY A 116 -1.93 2.31 3.85
C GLY A 116 -2.32 2.81 5.23
N TYR A 117 -1.31 3.10 6.06
CA TYR A 117 -1.44 3.26 7.51
C TYR A 117 -2.61 4.15 8.00
N LYS A 118 -2.76 5.37 7.47
CA LYS A 118 -3.81 6.30 7.95
C LYS A 118 -5.22 5.83 7.62
N ALA A 119 -5.42 5.36 6.39
CA ALA A 119 -6.72 4.89 5.94
C ALA A 119 -7.06 3.54 6.58
N ALA A 120 -6.07 2.64 6.72
CA ALA A 120 -6.21 1.35 7.38
C ALA A 120 -6.87 1.43 8.76
N ILE A 121 -6.55 2.44 9.57
CA ILE A 121 -7.19 2.65 10.89
C ILE A 121 -8.71 2.77 10.73
N ALA A 122 -9.19 3.58 9.79
CA ALA A 122 -10.62 3.76 9.53
C ALA A 122 -11.26 2.47 9.01
N TYR A 123 -10.64 1.79 8.03
CA TYR A 123 -11.16 0.54 7.47
C TYR A 123 -11.27 -0.57 8.50
N VAL A 124 -10.22 -0.79 9.31
CA VAL A 124 -10.22 -1.81 10.36
C VAL A 124 -11.24 -1.47 11.46
N THR A 125 -11.33 -0.20 11.86
CA THR A 125 -12.30 0.24 12.88
C THR A 125 -13.73 0.03 12.41
N VAL A 126 -14.06 0.40 11.17
CA VAL A 126 -15.38 0.19 10.58
C VAL A 126 -15.68 -1.31 10.46
N THR A 127 -14.73 -2.10 9.95
CA THR A 127 -14.89 -3.55 9.82
C THR A 127 -15.16 -4.21 11.17
N MET A 128 -14.32 -3.93 12.17
CA MET A 128 -14.48 -4.49 13.51
C MET A 128 -15.75 -3.99 14.20
N GLY A 129 -16.11 -2.72 14.05
CA GLY A 129 -17.36 -2.18 14.62
C GLY A 129 -18.60 -2.89 14.06
N LEU A 130 -18.64 -3.13 12.76
CA LEU A 130 -19.74 -3.85 12.10
C LEU A 130 -19.76 -5.33 12.47
N ILE A 131 -18.59 -5.99 12.55
CA ILE A 131 -18.49 -7.39 12.99
C ILE A 131 -18.94 -7.54 14.45
N VAL A 132 -18.43 -6.70 15.35
CA VAL A 132 -18.83 -6.68 16.76
C VAL A 132 -20.33 -6.48 16.88
N TYR A 133 -20.90 -5.50 16.16
CA TYR A 133 -22.33 -5.27 16.15
C TYR A 133 -23.12 -6.51 15.70
N GLY A 134 -22.68 -7.19 14.63
CA GLY A 134 -23.30 -8.43 14.16
C GLY A 134 -23.21 -9.57 15.19
N LEU A 135 -22.05 -9.75 15.83
CA LEU A 135 -21.83 -10.83 16.80
C LEU A 135 -22.61 -10.66 18.11
N TYR A 136 -22.89 -9.42 18.54
CA TYR A 136 -23.79 -9.17 19.67
C TYR A 136 -25.28 -9.21 19.29
N ASN A 137 -25.60 -9.14 17.99
CA ASN A 137 -26.95 -9.22 17.45
C ASN A 137 -27.09 -10.43 16.52
N GLN A 138 -26.77 -11.62 17.02
CA GLN A 138 -26.69 -12.84 16.18
C GLN A 138 -28.00 -13.20 15.48
N TRP A 139 -29.15 -12.68 15.92
CA TRP A 139 -30.43 -12.81 15.21
C TRP A 139 -30.42 -12.19 13.80
N LEU A 140 -29.47 -11.29 13.52
CA LEU A 140 -29.21 -10.74 12.18
C LEU A 140 -28.35 -11.64 11.30
N LEU A 141 -27.71 -12.66 11.89
CA LEU A 141 -26.79 -13.56 11.20
C LEU A 141 -27.49 -14.87 10.86
N GLN A 142 -27.07 -15.51 9.76
CA GLN A 142 -27.49 -16.88 9.47
C GLN A 142 -26.74 -17.88 10.36
N ALA A 143 -25.50 -17.56 10.71
CA ALA A 143 -24.68 -18.35 11.60
C ALA A 143 -25.03 -18.11 13.07
N ASN A 144 -24.89 -19.15 13.87
CA ASN A 144 -24.98 -19.09 15.32
C ASN A 144 -23.59 -19.38 15.89
N TYR A 145 -23.04 -18.43 16.62
CA TYR A 145 -21.70 -18.52 17.20
C TYR A 145 -21.81 -18.64 18.71
N ASP A 146 -21.13 -19.65 19.27
CA ASP A 146 -21.06 -19.81 20.71
C ASP A 146 -20.32 -18.64 21.36
N ASP A 147 -20.75 -18.24 22.56
CA ASP A 147 -20.16 -17.10 23.29
C ASP A 147 -18.65 -17.30 23.54
N GLU A 148 -18.22 -18.55 23.71
CA GLU A 148 -16.80 -18.89 23.85
C GLU A 148 -15.99 -18.55 22.58
N ASP A 149 -16.54 -18.84 21.40
CA ASP A 149 -15.86 -18.57 20.13
C ASP A 149 -15.86 -17.07 19.82
N VAL A 150 -16.94 -16.37 20.14
CA VAL A 150 -17.02 -14.91 20.04
C VAL A 150 -15.98 -14.25 20.93
N THR A 151 -15.90 -14.62 22.21
CA THR A 151 -14.94 -14.02 23.16
C THR A 151 -13.49 -14.32 22.77
N ARG A 152 -13.17 -15.55 22.38
CA ARG A 152 -11.84 -15.93 21.86
C ARG A 152 -11.49 -15.14 20.61
N PHE A 153 -12.42 -15.01 19.66
CA PHE A 153 -12.22 -14.22 18.44
C PHE A 153 -11.96 -12.76 18.76
N LEU A 154 -12.75 -12.12 19.62
CA LEU A 154 -12.58 -10.69 19.94
C LEU A 154 -11.24 -10.39 20.62
N ILE A 155 -10.83 -11.23 21.58
CA ILE A 155 -9.53 -11.07 22.28
C ILE A 155 -8.37 -11.27 21.30
N SER A 156 -8.41 -12.35 20.51
CA SER A 156 -7.34 -12.64 19.54
C SER A 156 -7.30 -11.62 18.41
N ALA A 157 -8.44 -11.12 17.92
CA ALA A 157 -8.52 -10.05 16.93
C ALA A 157 -7.94 -8.75 17.48
N PHE A 158 -8.23 -8.38 18.73
CA PHE A 158 -7.64 -7.21 19.38
C PHE A 158 -6.11 -7.33 19.45
N CYS A 159 -5.58 -8.45 19.95
CA CYS A 159 -4.13 -8.70 20.00
C CYS A 159 -3.50 -8.64 18.61
N PHE A 160 -4.12 -9.26 17.61
CA PHE A 160 -3.64 -9.26 16.23
C PHE A 160 -3.60 -7.85 15.64
N ILE A 161 -4.66 -7.07 15.81
CA ILE A 161 -4.75 -5.67 15.35
C ILE A 161 -3.66 -4.83 16.01
N CYS A 162 -3.47 -4.96 17.33
CA CYS A 162 -2.41 -4.24 18.05
C CYS A 162 -1.02 -4.58 17.49
N VAL A 163 -0.68 -5.86 17.37
CA VAL A 163 0.63 -6.30 16.84
C VAL A 163 0.81 -5.84 15.39
N ALA A 164 -0.22 -5.98 14.55
CA ALA A 164 -0.17 -5.56 13.15
C ALA A 164 0.03 -4.06 12.99
N PHE A 165 -0.67 -3.23 13.77
CA PHE A 165 -0.49 -1.77 13.73
C PHE A 165 0.84 -1.31 14.35
N ILE A 166 1.33 -1.97 15.40
CA ILE A 166 2.67 -1.73 15.94
C ILE A 166 3.71 -2.03 14.85
N GLY A 167 3.60 -3.19 14.21
CA GLY A 167 4.46 -3.59 13.09
C GLY A 167 4.44 -2.58 11.94
N GLU A 168 3.25 -2.18 11.47
CA GLU A 168 3.13 -1.18 10.41
C GLU A 168 3.62 0.20 10.84
N PHE A 169 3.45 0.59 12.11
CA PHE A 169 3.97 1.85 12.64
C PHE A 169 5.50 1.88 12.59
N PHE A 170 6.16 0.86 13.13
CA PHE A 170 7.62 0.75 13.11
C PHE A 170 8.16 0.64 11.68
N TRP A 171 7.49 -0.15 10.83
CA TRP A 171 7.84 -0.21 9.41
C TRP A 171 7.72 1.16 8.76
N ASN A 172 6.62 1.88 9.00
CA ASN A 172 6.39 3.19 8.43
C ASN A 172 7.41 4.23 8.92
N GLN A 173 7.82 4.16 10.19
CA GLN A 173 8.85 5.01 10.76
C GLN A 173 10.22 4.72 10.14
N SER A 174 10.63 3.46 10.11
CA SER A 174 11.90 3.03 9.51
C SER A 174 12.00 3.43 8.03
N ARG A 175 10.90 3.31 7.27
CA ARG A 175 10.83 3.79 5.88
C ARG A 175 11.09 5.29 5.77
N LYS A 176 10.54 6.11 6.67
CA LYS A 176 10.75 7.57 6.66
C LYS A 176 12.21 7.93 6.95
N GLU A 177 12.86 7.20 7.84
CA GLU A 177 14.27 7.40 8.18
C GLU A 177 15.18 7.01 7.01
N MET A 178 15.04 5.79 6.47
CA MET A 178 15.76 5.37 5.27
C MET A 178 15.59 6.34 4.10
N TYR A 179 14.39 6.89 3.94
CA TYR A 179 14.11 7.88 2.92
C TYR A 179 14.88 9.19 3.14
N ARG A 180 14.96 9.68 4.39
CA ARG A 180 15.71 10.89 4.72
C ARG A 180 17.20 10.71 4.43
N ASP A 181 17.76 9.57 4.81
CA ASP A 181 19.18 9.27 4.59
C ASP A 181 19.49 9.14 3.10
N THR A 182 18.64 8.45 2.34
CA THR A 182 18.78 8.35 0.88
C THR A 182 18.76 9.73 0.22
N LEU A 183 17.83 10.60 0.64
CA LEU A 183 17.71 11.96 0.11
C LEU A 183 18.92 12.83 0.46
N GLU A 184 19.45 12.71 1.67
CA GLU A 184 20.63 13.48 2.10
C GLU A 184 21.89 12.99 1.38
N ASN A 185 22.08 11.68 1.22
CA ASN A 185 23.15 11.09 0.43
C ASN A 185 23.08 11.54 -1.03
N MET A 186 21.88 11.54 -1.62
CA MET A 186 21.65 12.06 -2.97
C MET A 186 21.95 13.55 -3.07
N ARG A 187 21.65 14.35 -2.04
CA ARG A 187 22.00 15.77 -2.01
C ARG A 187 23.51 15.95 -2.00
N GLN A 188 24.20 15.28 -1.07
CA GLN A 188 25.66 15.35 -0.94
C GLN A 188 26.38 14.90 -2.21
N ALA A 189 25.92 13.82 -2.85
CA ALA A 189 26.51 13.32 -4.10
C ALA A 189 26.32 14.27 -5.30
N ASN A 190 25.35 15.18 -5.25
CA ASN A 190 24.99 16.10 -6.34
C ASN A 190 25.36 17.57 -6.05
N THR A 191 26.00 17.86 -4.93
CA THR A 191 26.45 19.21 -4.57
C THR A 191 27.95 19.24 -4.34
N ASP A 192 28.61 20.27 -4.83
CA ASP A 192 30.01 20.53 -4.50
C ASP A 192 30.14 20.94 -3.02
N PRO A 193 31.02 20.30 -2.23
CA PRO A 193 31.11 20.57 -0.80
C PRO A 193 31.65 21.97 -0.48
N LEU A 194 32.44 22.59 -1.35
CA LEU A 194 33.04 23.90 -1.13
C LEU A 194 32.04 25.03 -1.42
N THR A 195 31.45 25.02 -2.60
CA THR A 195 30.56 26.08 -3.10
C THR A 195 29.08 25.85 -2.77
N LYS A 196 28.71 24.62 -2.37
CA LYS A 196 27.32 24.15 -2.20
C LYS A 196 26.47 24.21 -3.48
N LEU A 197 27.08 24.56 -4.62
CA LEU A 197 26.44 24.58 -5.92
C LEU A 197 26.21 23.16 -6.44
N PRO A 198 25.23 22.94 -7.34
CA PRO A 198 25.09 21.67 -8.04
C PRO A 198 26.39 21.31 -8.75
N ASN A 199 26.85 20.07 -8.55
CA ASN A 199 28.05 19.60 -9.23
C ASN A 199 27.70 19.10 -10.65
N ARG A 200 28.74 18.77 -11.43
CA ARG A 200 28.57 18.21 -12.77
C ARG A 200 27.65 16.97 -12.80
N ARG A 201 27.74 16.11 -11.79
CA ARG A 201 26.90 14.91 -11.68
C ARG A 201 25.41 15.25 -11.58
N PHE A 202 25.04 16.37 -10.96
CA PHE A 202 23.65 16.83 -10.95
C PHE A 202 23.15 17.19 -12.36
N LEU A 203 23.96 17.90 -13.15
CA LEU A 203 23.60 18.26 -14.53
C LEU A 203 23.35 17.02 -15.38
N GLU A 204 24.25 16.04 -15.30
CA GLU A 204 24.16 14.79 -16.07
C GLU A 204 23.00 13.89 -15.60
N ALA A 205 22.92 13.59 -14.30
CA ALA A 205 22.00 12.58 -13.78
C ALA A 205 20.58 13.09 -13.53
N VAL A 206 20.39 14.41 -13.37
CA VAL A 206 19.09 14.99 -12.99
C VAL A 206 18.56 15.95 -14.04
N TYR A 207 19.38 16.92 -14.49
CA TYR A 207 18.90 17.96 -15.39
C TYR A 207 18.66 17.43 -16.80
N PHE A 208 19.67 16.84 -17.45
CA PHE A 208 19.54 16.33 -18.83
C PHE A 208 18.58 15.15 -18.94
N ALA A 209 18.53 14.28 -17.93
CA ALA A 209 17.55 13.18 -17.89
C ALA A 209 16.11 13.72 -17.96
N ARG A 210 15.79 14.78 -17.21
CA ARG A 210 14.45 15.39 -17.22
C ARG A 210 14.17 16.21 -18.47
N ALA A 211 15.15 16.98 -18.95
CA ALA A 211 15.00 17.73 -20.20
C ALA A 211 14.74 16.82 -21.40
N THR A 212 15.19 15.55 -21.32
CA THR A 212 14.89 14.52 -22.32
C THR A 212 13.49 13.92 -22.16
N GLU A 213 13.03 13.71 -20.92
CA GLU A 213 11.68 13.20 -20.63
C GLU A 213 10.58 14.24 -20.93
N ASP A 214 10.85 15.53 -20.71
CA ASP A 214 9.88 16.61 -20.92
C ASP A 214 10.52 17.82 -21.63
N PRO A 215 10.74 17.77 -22.96
CA PRO A 215 11.46 18.84 -23.66
C PRO A 215 10.73 20.18 -23.65
N ALA A 216 9.39 20.17 -23.60
CA ALA A 216 8.59 21.39 -23.67
C ALA A 216 8.83 22.31 -22.47
N ASP A 217 9.07 21.74 -21.29
CA ASP A 217 9.32 22.47 -20.05
C ASP A 217 10.77 22.98 -19.91
N TYR A 218 11.70 22.51 -20.75
CA TYR A 218 13.15 22.74 -20.58
C TYR A 218 13.82 23.42 -21.78
N PHE A 219 13.11 23.60 -22.90
CA PHE A 219 13.64 24.27 -24.10
C PHE A 219 12.82 25.52 -24.49
N PRO A 220 13.46 26.56 -25.07
CA PRO A 220 14.88 26.65 -25.45
C PRO A 220 15.81 26.83 -24.23
N LEU A 221 16.95 26.13 -24.25
CA LEU A 221 17.94 26.13 -23.17
C LEU A 221 19.08 27.10 -23.48
N SER A 222 19.38 28.00 -22.54
CA SER A 222 20.57 28.85 -22.56
C SER A 222 21.58 28.39 -21.52
N VAL A 223 22.86 28.30 -21.89
CA VAL A 223 23.95 27.89 -20.99
C VAL A 223 24.91 29.06 -20.82
N VAL A 224 25.24 29.37 -19.56
CA VAL A 224 26.26 30.36 -19.21
C VAL A 224 27.42 29.62 -18.53
N ILE A 225 28.62 29.82 -19.04
CA ILE A 225 29.86 29.29 -18.47
C ILE A 225 30.62 30.48 -17.88
N LEU A 226 31.04 30.33 -16.62
CA LEU A 226 31.77 31.34 -15.87
C LEU A 226 33.13 30.74 -15.49
N ASP A 227 34.19 31.51 -15.66
CA ASP A 227 35.54 31.19 -15.20
C ASP A 227 36.10 32.37 -14.42
N ILE A 228 36.93 32.11 -13.41
CA ILE A 228 37.54 33.17 -12.59
C ILE A 228 38.91 33.52 -13.20
N ASP A 229 39.03 34.73 -13.74
CA ASP A 229 40.27 35.22 -14.30
C ASP A 229 41.40 35.24 -13.25
N HIS A 230 42.59 34.81 -13.66
CA HIS A 230 43.81 34.80 -12.83
C HIS A 230 43.68 34.04 -11.48
N PHE A 231 42.79 33.04 -11.37
CA PHE A 231 42.57 32.30 -10.13
C PHE A 231 43.85 31.71 -9.50
N LYS A 232 44.83 31.30 -10.32
CA LYS A 232 46.13 30.80 -9.86
C LYS A 232 46.90 31.83 -9.01
N VAL A 233 46.91 33.10 -9.42
CA VAL A 233 47.61 34.17 -8.69
C VAL A 233 47.01 34.36 -7.29
N ILE A 234 45.70 34.20 -7.16
CA ILE A 234 44.99 34.29 -5.89
C ILE A 234 45.45 33.16 -4.96
N ASN A 235 45.40 31.90 -5.42
CA ASN A 235 45.88 30.75 -4.62
C ASN A 235 47.37 30.88 -4.25
N ASP A 236 48.22 31.32 -5.19
CA ASP A 236 49.66 31.47 -4.95
C ASP A 236 49.96 32.59 -3.93
N THR A 237 49.09 33.60 -3.81
CA THR A 237 49.26 34.75 -2.89
C THR A 237 48.65 34.51 -1.51
N TYR A 238 47.47 33.89 -1.45
CA TYR A 238 46.66 33.83 -0.22
C TYR A 238 46.51 32.42 0.36
N GLY A 239 46.93 31.37 -0.35
CA GLY A 239 46.69 29.96 0.03
C GLY A 239 45.29 29.50 -0.31
#